data_AF-A0A494Z9M3-F1
#
_entry.id   AF-A0A494Z9M3-F1
#
_cell.length_a   1.000
_cell.length_b   1.000
_cell.length_c   1.000
_cell.angle_alpha   90.00
_cell.angle_beta   90.00
_cell.angle_gamma   90.00
#
_symmetry.space_group_name_H-M   'P 1'
#
loop_
_entity.id
_entity.type
_entity.pdbx_description
1 polymer ?
#
loop_
_entity_poly.entity_id
_entity_poly.type
_entity_poly.pdbx_seq_one_letter_code
_entity_poly.pdbx_strand_id
1 'polypeptide(L)' 'MKGNELKWALAILIMILLAYILPYTLLTDVAKWYGSFLIWTVLTCIVIGINFFLTKDWK' A
#
# COMPACT_ATOMS: atom_id res chain seq x y z
N MET A 1 -4.60 22.98 11.08
CA MET A 1 -4.22 21.79 10.28
C MET A 1 -5.29 20.71 10.48
N LYS A 2 -6.51 20.92 9.96
CA LYS A 2 -7.09 20.21 8.79
C LYS A 2 -6.92 18.67 8.88
N GLY A 3 -7.74 18.00 9.69
CA GLY A 3 -7.68 16.55 9.97
C GLY A 3 -7.76 15.58 8.77
N ASN A 4 -7.79 16.07 7.53
CA ASN A 4 -7.71 15.26 6.32
C ASN A 4 -6.26 14.86 5.99
N GLU A 5 -5.28 15.73 6.23
CA GLU A 5 -3.86 15.45 5.98
C GLU A 5 -3.36 14.31 6.87
N LEU A 6 -3.82 14.29 8.13
CA LEU A 6 -3.50 13.25 9.11
C LEU A 6 -4.09 11.89 8.71
N LYS A 7 -5.31 11.86 8.14
CA LYS A 7 -5.91 10.65 7.60
C LYS A 7 -5.11 10.09 6.43
N TRP A 8 -4.67 10.94 5.51
CA TRP A 8 -3.84 10.54 4.38
C TRP A 8 -2.45 10.05 4.82
N ALA A 9 -1.81 10.76 5.76
CA ALA A 9 -0.55 10.35 6.34
C ALA A 9 -0.66 8.97 7.03
N LEU A 10 -1.74 8.75 7.78
CA LEU A 10 -2.01 7.49 8.45
C LEU A 10 -2.32 6.35 7.46
N ALA A 11 -3.05 6.64 6.38
CA ALA A 11 -3.30 5.67 5.30
C ALA A 11 -2.00 5.24 4.59
N ILE A 12 -1.11 6.20 4.29
CA ILE A 12 0.21 5.92 3.70
C ILE A 12 1.07 5.09 4.67
N LEU A 13 1.06 5.43 5.96
CA LEU A 13 1.81 4.68 6.98
C LEU A 13 1.34 3.22 7.07
N ILE A 14 0.02 2.98 7.10
CA ILE A 14 -0.55 1.63 7.11
C ILE A 14 -0.14 0.85 5.85
N MET A 15 -0.16 1.52 4.69
CA MET A 15 0.21 0.90 3.42
C MET A 15 1.69 0.50 3.37
N ILE A 16 2.59 1.35 3.89
CA ILE A 16 4.02 1.02 4.03
C ILE A 16 4.21 -0.17 4.97
N LEU A 17 3.52 -0.19 6.10
CA LEU A 17 3.58 -1.31 7.05
C LEU A 17 3.10 -2.61 6.42
N LEU A 18 1.99 -2.59 5.68
CA LEU A 18 1.48 -3.75 4.95
C LEU A 18 2.49 -4.24 3.89
N ALA A 19 3.13 -3.32 3.17
CA ALA A 19 4.14 -3.64 2.16
C ALA A 19 5.34 -4.41 2.74
N TYR A 20 5.69 -4.18 4.00
CA TYR A 20 6.74 -4.93 4.70
C TYR A 20 6.20 -6.17 5.42
N ILE A 21 5.09 -6.05 6.15
CA ILE A 21 4.60 -7.15 6.99
C ILE A 21 4.14 -8.34 6.14
N LEU A 22 3.33 -8.12 5.10
CA LEU A 22 2.78 -9.21 4.28
C LEU A 22 3.85 -10.13 3.68
N PRO A 23 4.86 -9.64 2.94
CA PRO A 23 5.87 -10.51 2.32
C PRO A 23 6.82 -11.15 3.32
N TYR A 24 7.13 -10.46 4.44
CA TYR A 24 8.16 -10.91 5.38
C TYR A 24 7.60 -11.65 6.61
N THR A 25 6.28 -11.76 6.77
CA THR A 25 5.66 -12.51 7.88
C THR A 25 4.68 -13.58 7.39
N LEU A 26 3.61 -13.19 6.70
CA LEU A 26 2.51 -14.08 6.33
C LEU A 26 2.80 -14.91 5.08
N LEU A 27 3.62 -14.38 4.18
CA LEU A 27 3.92 -15.01 2.88
C LEU A 27 5.33 -15.56 2.81
N THR A 28 6.04 -15.62 3.94
CA THR A 28 7.43 -16.08 4.01
C THR A 28 7.61 -17.50 3.48
N ASP A 29 6.61 -18.37 3.73
CA ASP A 29 6.60 -19.77 3.29
C ASP A 29 5.93 -19.99 1.93
N VAL A 30 5.31 -18.96 1.35
CA VAL A 30 4.72 -19.05 0.01
C VAL A 30 5.84 -18.91 -1.01
N ALA A 31 5.96 -19.90 -1.90
CA ALA A 31 6.99 -19.92 -2.96
C ALA A 31 7.19 -18.52 -3.55
N LYS A 32 8.40 -17.97 -3.35
CA LYS A 32 8.75 -16.53 -3.49
C LYS A 32 8.33 -15.89 -4.81
N TRP A 33 8.06 -16.69 -5.84
CA TRP A 33 7.67 -16.23 -7.16
C TRP A 33 6.17 -16.00 -7.34
N TYR A 34 5.31 -16.89 -6.83
CA TYR A 34 3.85 -16.76 -7.02
C TYR A 34 3.21 -15.90 -5.92
N GLY A 35 3.61 -16.10 -4.66
CA GLY A 35 3.05 -15.33 -3.54
C GLY A 35 3.49 -13.87 -3.57
N SER A 36 4.80 -13.65 -3.77
CA SER A 36 5.37 -12.31 -3.74
C SER A 36 4.95 -11.49 -4.96
N PHE A 37 4.95 -12.05 -6.18
CA PHE A 37 4.56 -11.27 -7.36
C PHE A 37 3.10 -10.80 -7.32
N LEU A 38 2.17 -11.68 -6.93
CA LEU A 38 0.74 -11.37 -6.88
C LEU A 38 0.44 -10.32 -5.79
N ILE A 39 1.08 -10.45 -4.62
CA ILE A 39 0.94 -9.49 -3.52
C ILE A 39 1.54 -8.14 -3.86
N TRP A 40 2.74 -8.12 -4.42
CA TRP A 40 3.36 -6.87 -4.86
C TRP A 40 2.52 -6.17 -5.94
N THR A 41 1.95 -6.93 -6.89
CA THR A 41 1.04 -6.39 -7.90
C THR A 41 -0.20 -5.76 -7.27
N VAL A 42 -0.84 -6.44 -6.32
CA VAL A 42 -2.01 -5.91 -5.60
C VAL A 42 -1.64 -4.65 -4.82
N LEU A 43 -0.53 -4.68 -4.06
CA LEU A 43 -0.05 -3.52 -3.30
C LEU A 43 0.24 -2.32 -4.21
N THR A 44 0.92 -2.54 -5.34
CA THR A 44 1.17 -1.51 -6.34
C THR A 44 -0.13 -0.92 -6.89
N CYS A 45 -1.12 -1.75 -7.25
CA CYS A 45 -2.42 -1.28 -7.71
C CYS A 45 -3.13 -0.41 -6.66
N ILE A 46 -3.08 -0.78 -5.37
CA ILE A 46 -3.68 0.01 -4.29
C ILE A 46 -2.94 1.34 -4.14
N VAL A 47 -1.60 1.36 -4.19
CA VAL A 47 -0.78 2.59 -4.11
C VAL A 47 -1.12 3.55 -5.25
N ILE A 48 -1.28 3.03 -6.48
CA ILE A 48 -1.66 3.82 -7.65
C ILE A 48 -3.07 4.40 -7.46
N GLY A 49 -4.03 3.60 -6.98
CA GLY A 49 -5.39 4.05 -6.71
C GLY A 49 -5.46 5.16 -5.65
N ILE A 50 -4.69 5.03 -4.57
CA ILE A 50 -4.57 6.07 -3.54
C ILE A 50 -3.97 7.34 -4.12
N ASN A 51 -2.87 7.24 -4.87
CA ASN A 51 -2.26 8.42 -5.51
C ASN A 51 -3.22 9.10 -6.48
N PHE A 52 -3.91 8.33 -7.32
CA PHE A 52 -4.92 8.86 -8.23
C PHE A 52 -6.01 9.64 -7.48
N PHE A 53 -6.54 9.08 -6.38
CA PHE A 53 -7.56 9.76 -5.58
C PHE A 53 -7.02 11.01 -4.88
N LEU A 54 -5.76 10.98 -4.44
CA LEU A 54 -5.10 12.11 -3.82
C LEU A 54 -4.86 13.26 -4.81
N THR A 55 -4.48 12.93 -6.05
CA THR A 55 -4.08 13.90 -7.08
C THR A 55 -5.25 14.34 -7.96
N LYS A 56 -6.37 13.60 -8.04
CA LYS A 56 -7.51 14.01 -8.89
C LYS A 56 -8.13 15.36 -8.48
N ASP A 57 -8.03 15.71 -7.19
CA ASP A 57 -8.56 16.97 -6.66
C ASP A 57 -7.48 18.06 -6.57
N TRP A 58 -6.24 17.77 -7.00
CA TRP A 58 -5.21 18.79 -7.19
C TRP A 58 -5.52 19.59 -8.47
N LYS A 59 -5.71 20.89 -8.28
CA LYS A 59 -5.93 21.89 -9.33
C LYS A 59 -4.61 22.51 -9.77
#